data_AF-A0A965U1N6-F1
#
_entry.id   AF-A0A965U1N6-F1
#
_cell.length_a   1.000
_cell.length_b   1.000
_cell.length_c   1.000
_cell.angle_alpha   90.00
_cell.angle_beta   90.00
_cell.angle_gamma   90.00
#
_symmetry.space_group_name_H-M   'P 1'
#
loop_
_entity.id
_entity.type
_entity.pdbx_description
1 polymer ?
#
loop_
_entity_poly.entity_id
_entity_poly.type
_entity_poly.pdbx_seq_one_letter_code
_entity_poly.pdbx_strand_id
1 'polypeptide(L)'
;MLKVKEFREERSILASQVVEVVREQYPGYDKYLNSKVENPEKYGVRLVNDAEQMLEQAFLKVTPAPRKPDKRRLPQRIQCRLSKTNYERLQQAFRVAGFDTVQAGMQHLIIKYLEGSGYDV
;
A
#
# COMPACT_ATOMS: atom_id res chain seq x y z
N MET A 1 -8.01 -21.03 -18.25
CA MET A 1 -7.05 -19.92 -18.30
C MET A 1 -7.29 -19.06 -17.08
N LEU A 2 -6.29 -18.98 -16.22
CA LEU A 2 -6.39 -18.43 -14.88
C LEU A 2 -6.53 -16.90 -14.92
N LYS A 3 -7.48 -16.36 -14.16
CA LYS A 3 -7.55 -14.93 -13.87
C LYS A 3 -6.83 -14.67 -12.54
N VAL A 4 -5.54 -14.38 -12.62
CA VAL A 4 -4.63 -14.32 -11.44
C VAL A 4 -5.12 -13.37 -10.35
N LYS A 5 -5.70 -12.22 -10.71
CA LYS A 5 -6.23 -11.25 -9.76
C LYS A 5 -7.43 -11.82 -8.97
N GLU A 6 -8.41 -12.38 -9.67
CA GLU A 6 -9.59 -13.01 -9.05
C GLU A 6 -9.15 -14.21 -8.18
N PHE A 7 -8.28 -15.08 -8.72
CA PHE A 7 -7.73 -16.23 -8.01
C PHE A 7 -7.07 -15.87 -6.67
N ARG A 8 -6.23 -14.82 -6.65
CA ARG A 8 -5.53 -14.40 -5.42
C ARG A 8 -6.49 -13.74 -4.43
N GLU A 9 -7.45 -12.94 -4.91
CA GLU A 9 -8.38 -12.21 -4.04
C GLU A 9 -9.36 -13.15 -3.35
N GLU A 10 -9.89 -14.15 -4.05
CA GLU A 10 -10.75 -15.20 -3.49
C GLU A 10 -10.06 -16.00 -2.36
N ARG A 11 -8.75 -16.23 -2.50
CA ARG A 11 -7.95 -17.02 -1.56
C ARG A 11 -7.19 -16.18 -0.54
N SER A 12 -7.42 -14.85 -0.53
CA SER A 12 -6.69 -13.90 0.31
C SER A 12 -5.15 -14.02 0.19
N ILE A 13 -4.67 -14.34 -1.00
CA ILE A 13 -3.25 -14.45 -1.33
C ILE A 13 -2.70 -13.06 -1.65
N LEU A 14 -1.53 -12.75 -1.08
CA LEU A 14 -0.81 -11.51 -1.37
C LEU A 14 -0.17 -11.60 -2.77
N ALA A 15 -0.16 -10.48 -3.50
CA ALA A 15 0.53 -10.42 -4.79
C ALA A 15 2.03 -10.80 -4.69
N SER A 16 2.67 -10.56 -3.53
CA SER A 16 4.06 -11.00 -3.30
C SER A 16 4.21 -12.52 -3.28
N GLN A 17 3.23 -13.24 -2.74
CA GLN A 17 3.25 -14.72 -2.69
C GLN A 17 3.08 -15.32 -4.10
N VAL A 18 2.25 -14.69 -4.95
CA VAL A 18 2.13 -15.07 -6.37
C VAL A 18 3.48 -14.89 -7.08
N VAL A 19 4.14 -13.75 -6.86
CA VAL A 19 5.47 -13.48 -7.43
C VAL A 19 6.51 -14.49 -6.96
N GLU A 20 6.53 -14.83 -5.67
CA GLU A 20 7.45 -15.83 -5.10
C GLU A 20 7.29 -17.19 -5.78
N VAL A 21 6.06 -17.71 -5.88
CA VAL A 21 5.79 -19.02 -6.51
C VAL A 21 6.22 -19.04 -7.98
N VAL A 22 5.86 -18.02 -8.77
CA VAL A 22 6.21 -17.99 -10.19
C VAL A 22 7.74 -17.82 -10.37
N ARG A 23 8.40 -17.11 -9.45
CA ARG A 23 9.84 -16.85 -9.52
C ARG A 23 10.69 -18.10 -9.26
N GLU A 24 10.16 -19.13 -8.60
CA GLU A 24 10.87 -20.41 -8.39
C GLU A 24 11.32 -21.03 -9.72
N GLN A 25 10.46 -20.99 -10.75
CA GLN A 25 10.75 -21.53 -12.08
C GLN A 25 11.12 -20.44 -13.10
N TYR A 26 10.64 -19.21 -12.90
CA TYR A 26 10.89 -18.08 -13.79
C TYR A 26 11.58 -16.92 -13.03
N PRO A 27 12.91 -16.97 -12.85
CA PRO A 27 13.65 -16.03 -11.99
C PRO A 27 13.48 -14.55 -12.34
N GLY A 28 13.19 -14.24 -13.62
CA GLY A 28 12.94 -12.87 -14.09
C GLY A 28 11.56 -12.32 -13.75
N TYR A 29 10.66 -13.13 -13.17
CA TYR A 29 9.32 -12.69 -12.80
C TYR A 29 9.36 -11.69 -11.65
N ASP A 30 8.61 -10.60 -11.73
CA ASP A 30 8.61 -9.54 -10.71
C ASP A 30 7.23 -8.92 -10.47
N LYS A 31 7.15 -7.99 -9.51
CA LYS A 31 5.90 -7.31 -9.14
C LYS A 31 5.28 -6.51 -10.29
N TYR A 32 6.08 -6.00 -11.23
CA TYR A 32 5.59 -5.22 -12.36
C TYR A 32 5.01 -6.14 -13.42
N LEU A 33 5.64 -7.29 -13.67
CA LEU A 33 5.10 -8.35 -14.51
C LEU A 33 3.80 -8.92 -13.93
N ASN A 34 3.76 -9.17 -12.63
CA ASN A 34 2.54 -9.60 -11.95
C ASN A 34 1.40 -8.58 -12.10
N SER A 35 1.69 -7.29 -11.98
CA SER A 35 0.69 -6.25 -12.24
C SER A 35 0.13 -6.28 -13.67
N LYS A 36 0.93 -6.66 -14.67
CA LYS A 36 0.45 -6.79 -16.07
C LYS A 36 -0.39 -8.04 -16.26
N VAL A 37 0.04 -9.15 -15.67
CA VAL A 37 -0.68 -10.43 -15.63
C VAL A 37 -2.03 -10.30 -14.93
N GLU A 38 -2.12 -9.50 -13.87
CA GLU A 38 -3.37 -9.24 -13.14
C GLU A 38 -4.37 -8.37 -13.92
N ASN A 39 -3.92 -7.65 -14.96
CA ASN A 39 -4.76 -6.76 -15.77
C ASN A 39 -4.57 -7.06 -17.28
N PRO A 40 -4.88 -8.29 -17.73
CA PRO A 40 -4.59 -8.74 -19.08
C PRO A 40 -5.38 -7.95 -20.15
N GLU A 41 -6.57 -7.44 -19.81
CA GLU A 41 -7.35 -6.54 -20.67
C GLU A 41 -6.64 -5.23 -21.00
N LYS A 42 -5.74 -4.77 -20.13
CA LYS A 42 -4.95 -3.55 -20.33
C LYS A 42 -3.60 -3.81 -21.00
N TYR A 43 -2.96 -4.93 -20.68
CA TYR A 43 -1.56 -5.18 -21.08
C TYR A 43 -1.38 -6.31 -22.09
N GLY A 44 -2.39 -7.15 -22.32
CA GLY A 44 -2.28 -8.32 -23.20
C GLY A 44 -1.33 -9.40 -22.68
N VAL A 45 -0.91 -9.33 -21.42
CA VAL A 45 0.05 -10.26 -20.81
C VAL A 45 -0.68 -11.27 -19.94
N ARG A 46 -0.37 -12.55 -20.11
CA ARG A 46 -0.84 -13.65 -19.26
C ARG A 46 0.32 -14.55 -18.89
N LEU A 47 0.12 -15.38 -17.88
CA LEU A 47 1.06 -16.43 -17.54
C LEU A 47 1.05 -17.50 -18.63
N VAL A 48 2.19 -18.17 -18.79
CA VAL A 48 2.26 -19.43 -19.53
C VAL A 48 1.57 -20.53 -18.72
N ASN A 49 1.04 -21.54 -19.39
CA ASN A 49 0.20 -22.58 -18.77
C ASN A 49 0.87 -23.25 -17.55
N ASP A 50 2.17 -23.53 -17.63
CA ASP A 50 2.91 -24.16 -16.53
C ASP A 50 2.94 -23.26 -15.28
N ALA A 51 3.03 -21.94 -15.45
CA ALA A 51 2.96 -20.98 -14.34
C ALA A 51 1.55 -20.87 -13.75
N GLU A 52 0.50 -21.02 -14.55
CA GLU A 52 -0.87 -21.12 -14.02
C GLU A 52 -1.03 -22.37 -13.15
N GLN A 53 -0.54 -23.53 -13.63
CA GLN A 53 -0.59 -24.80 -12.89
C GLN A 53 0.20 -24.75 -11.59
N MET A 54 1.39 -24.16 -11.58
CA MET A 54 2.19 -23.98 -10.36
C MET A 54 1.45 -23.15 -9.31
N LEU A 55 0.78 -22.06 -9.73
CA LEU A 55 -0.02 -21.25 -8.81
C LEU A 55 -1.21 -22.03 -8.25
N GLU A 56 -1.95 -22.73 -9.09
CA GLU A 56 -3.06 -23.57 -8.64
C GLU A 56 -2.58 -24.62 -7.63
N GLN A 57 -1.45 -25.29 -7.91
CA GLN A 57 -0.87 -26.30 -7.03
C GLN A 57 -0.37 -25.73 -5.70
N ALA A 58 0.35 -24.60 -5.73
CA ALA A 58 0.90 -23.96 -4.54
C ALA A 58 -0.21 -23.50 -3.57
N PHE A 59 -1.39 -23.14 -4.10
CA PHE A 59 -2.49 -22.60 -3.31
C PHE A 59 -3.72 -23.52 -3.20
N LEU A 60 -3.59 -24.82 -3.55
CA LEU A 60 -4.65 -25.83 -3.45
C LEU A 60 -5.32 -25.92 -2.06
N LYS A 61 -4.56 -25.62 -0.99
CA LYS A 61 -5.00 -25.77 0.41
C LYS A 61 -4.98 -24.47 1.23
N VAL A 62 -4.76 -23.32 0.60
CA VAL A 62 -4.66 -22.07 1.37
C VAL A 62 -6.06 -21.63 1.80
N THR A 63 -6.34 -21.83 3.09
CA THR A 63 -7.47 -21.19 3.76
C THR A 63 -7.19 -19.69 3.78
N PRO A 64 -8.14 -18.84 3.33
CA PRO A 64 -7.92 -17.40 3.29
C PRO A 64 -7.60 -16.88 4.70
N ALA A 65 -6.36 -16.41 4.88
CA ALA A 65 -5.99 -15.72 6.10
C ALA A 65 -6.68 -14.35 6.09
N PRO A 66 -7.39 -13.96 7.16
CA PRO A 66 -8.05 -12.66 7.20
C PRO A 66 -7.00 -11.55 7.05
N ARG A 67 -7.33 -10.53 6.25
CA ARG A 67 -6.52 -9.32 6.15
C ARG A 67 -6.32 -8.76 7.57
N LYS A 68 -5.06 -8.59 7.97
CA LYS A 68 -4.75 -8.00 9.29
C LYS A 68 -5.37 -6.59 9.32
N PRO A 69 -6.20 -6.27 10.34
CA PRO A 69 -6.77 -4.94 10.47
C PRO A 69 -5.66 -3.92 10.66
N ASP A 70 -5.88 -2.70 10.18
CA ASP A 70 -4.96 -1.59 10.40
C ASP A 70 -4.92 -1.24 11.90
N LYS A 71 -3.78 -1.45 12.54
CA LYS A 71 -3.56 -1.21 13.98
C LYS A 71 -3.00 0.19 14.27
N ARG A 72 -2.96 1.09 13.28
CA ARG A 72 -2.44 2.45 13.46
C ARG A 72 -3.40 3.28 14.32
N ARG A 73 -2.87 3.87 15.40
CA ARG A 73 -3.62 4.79 16.27
C ARG A 73 -4.20 6.00 15.50
N LEU A 74 -3.47 6.49 14.49
CA LEU A 74 -3.89 7.59 13.61
C LEU A 74 -3.75 7.11 12.15
N PRO A 75 -4.79 6.48 11.56
CA PRO A 75 -4.67 5.80 10.27
C PRO A 75 -4.70 6.76 9.08
N GLN A 76 -5.31 7.94 9.25
CA GLN A 76 -5.48 8.95 8.20
C GLN A 76 -4.24 9.82 8.09
N ARG A 77 -3.82 10.12 6.85
CA ARG A 77 -2.61 10.90 6.58
C ARG A 77 -2.93 12.13 5.73
N ILE A 78 -2.48 13.28 6.20
CA ILE A 78 -2.45 14.53 5.44
C ILE A 78 -1.06 14.67 4.81
N GLN A 79 -1.02 15.06 3.53
CA GLN A 79 0.24 15.30 2.79
C GLN A 79 0.16 16.63 2.05
N CYS A 80 1.20 17.44 2.15
CA CYS A 80 1.38 18.64 1.35
C CYS A 80 2.86 18.82 0.99
N ARG A 81 3.14 19.57 -0.07
CA ARG A 81 4.50 19.93 -0.46
C ARG A 81 4.75 21.39 -0.11
N LEU A 82 5.92 21.66 0.47
CA LEU A 82 6.39 23.01 0.79
C LEU A 82 7.68 23.28 0.04
N SER A 83 7.97 24.55 -0.25
CA SER A 83 9.31 24.95 -0.67
C SER A 83 10.30 24.65 0.45
N LYS A 84 11.58 24.41 0.09
CA LYS A 84 12.66 24.18 1.06
C LYS A 84 12.68 25.27 2.14
N THR A 85 12.62 26.53 1.72
CA THR A 85 12.59 27.70 2.60
C THR A 85 11.43 27.68 3.59
N ASN A 86 10.22 27.36 3.13
CA ASN A 86 9.05 27.31 4.02
C ASN A 86 9.11 26.12 4.98
N TYR A 87 9.64 24.98 4.51
CA TYR A 87 9.83 23.81 5.35
C TYR A 87 10.85 24.06 6.48
N GLU A 88 11.99 24.68 6.17
CA GLU A 88 13.01 25.03 7.17
C GLU A 88 12.49 26.04 8.19
N ARG A 89 11.78 27.08 7.72
CA ARG A 89 11.12 28.07 8.60
C ARG A 89 10.11 27.41 9.53
N LEU A 90 9.28 26.51 8.99
CA LEU A 90 8.28 25.77 9.77
C LEU A 90 8.94 24.87 10.82
N GLN A 91 9.99 24.14 10.45
CA GLN A 91 10.72 23.28 11.36
C GLN A 91 11.34 24.07 12.53
N GLN A 92 11.94 25.22 12.24
CA GLN A 92 12.50 26.09 13.28
C GLN A 92 11.42 26.68 14.18
N ALA A 93 10.31 27.15 13.59
CA ALA A 93 9.18 27.70 14.35
C ALA A 93 8.59 26.65 15.33
N PHE A 94 8.43 25.41 14.89
CA PHE A 94 7.94 24.33 15.75
C PHE A 94 8.93 23.96 16.86
N ARG A 95 10.23 23.96 16.59
CA ARG A 95 11.24 23.73 17.62
C ARG A 95 11.20 24.82 18.69
N VAL A 96 11.09 26.09 18.29
CA VAL A 96 10.97 27.23 19.22
C VAL A 96 9.68 27.16 20.03
N ALA A 97 8.59 26.69 19.42
CA ALA A 97 7.31 26.48 20.10
C ALA A 97 7.26 25.21 21.00
N GLY A 98 8.35 24.45 21.09
CA GLY A 98 8.45 23.28 21.97
C GLY A 98 7.89 21.98 21.40
N PHE A 99 7.69 21.88 20.09
CA PHE A 99 7.28 20.63 19.46
C PHE A 99 8.50 19.77 19.07
N ASP A 100 8.52 18.52 19.55
CA ASP A 100 9.59 17.56 19.25
C ASP A 100 9.63 17.13 17.77
N THR A 101 8.49 17.18 17.08
CA THR A 101 8.36 16.77 15.69
C THR A 101 7.47 17.72 14.89
N VAL A 102 7.74 17.82 13.58
CA VAL A 102 6.87 18.54 12.65
C VAL A 102 5.45 17.96 12.66
N GLN A 103 5.31 16.65 12.84
CA GLN A 103 4.00 16.00 12.95
C GLN A 103 3.20 16.51 14.17
N ALA A 104 3.84 16.65 15.34
CA ALA A 104 3.19 17.16 16.54
C ALA A 104 2.72 18.62 16.36
N GLY A 105 3.59 19.47 15.80
CA GLY A 105 3.24 20.86 15.50
C GLY A 105 2.12 20.99 14.47
N MET A 106 2.16 20.19 13.41
CA MET A 106 1.09 20.15 12.40
C MET A 106 -0.24 19.67 13.00
N GLN A 107 -0.22 18.62 13.82
CA GLN A 107 -1.42 18.11 14.47
C GLN A 107 -2.04 19.18 15.38
N HIS A 108 -1.22 19.91 16.14
CA HIS A 108 -1.68 21.02 16.97
C HIS A 108 -2.34 22.12 16.14
N LEU A 109 -1.71 22.55 15.04
CA LEU A 109 -2.28 23.58 14.16
C LEU A 109 -3.59 23.14 13.51
N ILE A 110 -3.69 21.88 13.09
CA ILE A 110 -4.91 21.33 12.48
C ILE A 110 -6.04 21.31 13.51
N ILE A 111 -5.80 20.82 14.72
CA ILE A 111 -6.81 20.80 15.79
C ILE A 111 -7.26 22.22 16.11
N LYS A 112 -6.31 23.13 16.34
CA LYS A 112 -6.61 24.54 16.62
C LYS A 112 -7.42 25.20 15.49
N TYR A 113 -7.11 24.88 14.23
CA TYR A 113 -7.85 25.37 13.08
C TYR A 113 -9.29 24.85 13.08
N LEU A 114 -9.51 23.57 13.38
CA LEU A 114 -10.84 22.98 13.46
C LEU A 114 -11.67 23.60 14.59
N GLU A 115 -11.08 23.70 15.79
CA GLU A 115 -11.70 24.32 16.98
C GLU A 115 -12.05 25.80 16.73
N GLY A 116 -11.15 26.56 16.11
CA GLY A 116 -11.33 27.98 15.84
C GLY A 116 -12.25 28.30 14.66
N SER A 117 -12.54 27.33 13.79
CA SER A 117 -13.37 27.53 12.59
C SER A 117 -14.87 27.30 12.85
N GLY A 118 -15.26 26.97 14.09
CA GLY A 118 -16.66 26.65 14.42
C GLY A 118 -17.20 25.41 13.70
N TYR A 119 -16.32 24.57 13.15
CA TYR A 119 -16.67 23.22 12.69
C TYR A 119 -16.70 22.31 13.92
N ASP A 120 -17.67 22.55 14.80
CA ASP A 120 -18.02 21.57 15.82
C ASP A 120 -18.59 20.34 15.11
N VAL A 121 -17.94 19.19 15.29
CA VAL A 121 -18.45 17.86 14.92
C VAL A 121 -18.92 17.16 16.18
#